data_AF-A0A524MY57-F1
#
_entry.id   AF-A0A524MY57-F1
#
_cell.length_a   1.000
_cell.length_b   1.000
_cell.length_c   1.000
_cell.angle_alpha   90.00
_cell.angle_beta   90.00
_cell.angle_gamma   90.00
#
_symmetry.space_group_name_H-M   'P 1'
#
loop_
_entity.id
_entity.type
_entity.pdbx_description
1 polymer ?
#
loop_
_entity_poly.entity_id
_entity_poly.type
_entity_poly.pdbx_seq_one_letter_code
_entity_poly.pdbx_strand_id
1 'polypeptide(L)'
;MLTQKRIEELFIALNDELSSRNVVGEAEICGGAVMCIVFHARAATKDVDGVFAPASEMREGIAAVARKLDVPENWLNDAAKGFFAVDPPKQDVASYSHLRIWAATAEYMLAMKCISARYDSCDKDNVIFLVNHLGLKSADKVFDIVVKYYPDESIPAHVNFNFSFAIFAASRDDSLLSFEPILLPLHDAQFRLPSEGPARAGRRQLTCEDRRGRP
;
A
#
# COMPACT_ATOMS: atom_id res chain seq x y z
N MET A 1 -3.95 13.97 -6.35
CA MET A 1 -4.17 12.56 -6.71
C MET A 1 -3.52 12.33 -8.06
N LEU A 2 -2.82 11.21 -8.21
CA LEU A 2 -2.11 10.80 -9.42
C LEU A 2 -2.93 9.73 -10.15
N THR A 3 -3.36 10.04 -11.37
CA THR A 3 -3.98 9.06 -12.28
C THR A 3 -2.90 8.20 -12.93
N GLN A 4 -3.27 7.09 -13.57
CA GLN A 4 -2.33 6.27 -14.35
C GLN A 4 -1.52 7.11 -15.34
N LYS A 5 -2.20 7.89 -16.19
CA LYS A 5 -1.54 8.78 -17.16
C LYS A 5 -0.58 9.75 -16.48
N ARG A 6 -0.96 10.30 -15.32
CA ARG A 6 -0.10 11.23 -14.59
C ARG A 6 1.15 10.53 -14.03
N ILE A 7 1.04 9.27 -13.59
CA ILE A 7 2.18 8.51 -13.11
C ILE A 7 3.12 8.16 -14.27
N GLU A 8 2.59 7.78 -15.43
CA GLU A 8 3.37 7.55 -16.64
C GLU A 8 4.16 8.81 -17.06
N GLU A 9 3.51 9.98 -17.06
CA GLU A 9 4.18 11.27 -17.30
C GLU A 9 5.32 11.54 -16.31
N LEU A 10 5.12 11.23 -15.03
CA LEU A 10 6.13 11.40 -13.98
C LEU A 10 7.30 10.44 -14.15
N PHE A 11 7.05 9.19 -14.56
CA PHE A 11 8.11 8.22 -14.84
C PHE A 11 8.94 8.61 -16.07
N ILE A 12 8.32 9.14 -17.12
CA ILE A 12 9.05 9.68 -18.28
C ILE A 12 9.93 10.86 -17.84
N ALA A 13 9.38 11.80 -17.07
CA ALA A 13 10.15 12.93 -16.57
C ALA A 13 11.32 12.51 -15.66
N LEU A 14 11.13 11.47 -14.84
CA LEU A 14 12.19 10.91 -13.99
C LEU A 14 13.26 10.21 -14.82
N ASN A 15 12.87 9.47 -15.86
CA ASN A 15 13.82 8.89 -16.82
C ASN A 15 14.71 9.97 -17.45
N ASP A 16 14.10 11.07 -17.91
CA ASP A 16 14.85 12.16 -18.56
C ASP A 16 15.79 12.87 -17.58
N GLU A 17 15.33 13.07 -16.33
CA GLU A 17 16.16 13.64 -15.25
C GLU A 17 17.36 12.73 -14.95
N LEU A 18 17.15 11.42 -14.81
CA LEU A 18 18.22 10.43 -14.59
C LEU A 18 19.17 10.35 -15.78
N SER A 19 18.64 10.41 -17.01
CA SER A 19 19.45 10.44 -18.23
C SER A 19 20.39 11.65 -18.27
N SER A 20 19.91 12.84 -17.88
CA SER A 20 20.73 14.05 -17.82
C SER A 20 21.90 13.95 -16.82
N ARG A 21 21.77 13.06 -15.85
CA ARG A 21 22.76 12.77 -14.81
C ARG A 21 23.62 11.54 -15.13
N ASN A 22 23.37 10.86 -16.25
CA ASN A 22 23.99 9.58 -16.61
C ASN A 22 23.84 8.51 -15.51
N VAL A 23 22.67 8.46 -14.88
CA VAL A 23 22.31 7.47 -13.85
C VAL A 23 21.28 6.51 -14.45
N VAL A 24 21.46 5.20 -14.23
CA VAL A 24 20.42 4.21 -14.51
C VAL A 24 19.76 3.82 -13.20
N GLY A 25 18.49 4.15 -13.05
CA GLY A 25 17.69 3.86 -11.88
C GLY A 25 16.72 2.71 -12.10
N GLU A 26 16.32 2.08 -11.01
CA GLU A 26 15.21 1.14 -10.96
C GLU A 26 14.31 1.41 -9.77
N ALA A 27 13.02 1.14 -9.93
CA ALA A 27 12.03 1.21 -8.86
C ALA A 27 11.11 0.00 -8.91
N GLU A 28 10.86 -0.60 -7.76
CA GLU A 28 9.82 -1.59 -7.55
C GLU A 28 8.68 -0.96 -6.77
N ILE A 29 7.55 -0.75 -7.44
CA ILE A 29 6.38 -0.09 -6.88
C ILE A 29 5.43 -1.09 -6.22
N CYS A 30 4.71 -0.61 -5.21
CA CYS A 30 3.69 -1.35 -4.47
C CYS A 30 2.47 -0.45 -4.18
N GLY A 31 1.55 -0.94 -3.34
CA GLY A 31 0.47 -0.13 -2.80
C GLY A 31 -0.52 0.37 -3.85
N GLY A 32 -1.01 1.60 -3.66
CA GLY A 32 -2.07 2.19 -4.48
C GLY A 32 -1.69 2.38 -5.94
N ALA A 33 -0.40 2.59 -6.24
CA ALA A 33 0.08 2.76 -7.61
C ALA A 33 -0.05 1.47 -8.43
N VAL A 34 0.27 0.32 -7.85
CA VAL A 34 0.06 -0.99 -8.50
C VAL A 34 -1.43 -1.24 -8.76
N MET A 35 -2.30 -0.88 -7.81
CA MET A 35 -3.76 -0.98 -7.99
C MET A 35 -4.28 -0.10 -9.14
N CYS A 36 -3.62 1.01 -9.44
CA CYS A 36 -4.00 1.91 -10.53
C CYS A 36 -3.43 1.48 -11.89
N ILE A 37 -2.12 1.18 -11.96
CA ILE A 37 -1.39 1.01 -13.22
C ILE A 37 -1.43 -0.42 -13.71
N VAL A 38 -1.34 -1.40 -12.81
CA VAL A 38 -1.27 -2.82 -13.18
C VAL A 38 -2.66 -3.43 -13.19
N PHE A 39 -3.41 -3.24 -12.11
CA PHE A 39 -4.70 -3.90 -11.93
C PHE A 39 -5.90 -3.09 -12.45
N HIS A 40 -5.70 -1.80 -12.77
CA HIS A 40 -6.76 -0.86 -13.15
C HIS A 40 -7.98 -0.87 -12.21
N ALA A 41 -7.78 -1.23 -10.95
CA ALA A 41 -8.82 -1.35 -9.93
C ALA A 41 -9.24 0.03 -9.38
N ARG A 42 -8.43 1.06 -9.62
CA ARG A 42 -8.61 2.43 -9.12
C ARG A 42 -8.25 3.43 -10.19
N ALA A 43 -8.98 4.54 -10.24
CA ALA A 43 -8.70 5.63 -11.18
C ALA A 43 -7.48 6.49 -10.78
N ALA A 44 -7.15 6.55 -9.48
CA ALA A 44 -6.04 7.35 -8.97
C ALA A 44 -5.56 6.91 -7.56
N THR A 45 -4.31 7.26 -7.26
CA THR A 45 -3.65 7.12 -5.95
C THR A 45 -3.16 8.49 -5.44
N LYS A 46 -2.72 8.59 -4.19
CA LYS A 46 -2.16 9.83 -3.64
C LYS A 46 -0.72 10.03 -4.11
N ASP A 47 0.03 8.93 -4.10
CA ASP A 47 1.46 8.80 -4.30
C ASP A 47 1.77 7.40 -4.87
N VAL A 48 3.03 7.21 -5.24
CA VAL A 48 3.64 5.96 -5.65
C VAL A 48 4.57 5.51 -4.52
N ASP A 49 4.24 4.39 -3.90
CA ASP A 49 5.12 3.77 -2.90
C ASP A 49 5.99 2.71 -3.59
N GLY A 50 7.25 2.59 -3.17
CA GLY A 50 8.12 1.54 -3.68
C GLY A 50 9.51 1.54 -3.04
N VAL A 51 10.37 0.65 -3.50
CA VAL A 51 11.80 0.70 -3.24
C VAL A 51 12.53 1.02 -4.53
N PHE A 52 13.65 1.73 -4.43
CA PHE A 52 14.39 2.16 -5.62
C PHE A 52 15.89 2.25 -5.36
N ALA A 53 16.65 2.11 -6.44
CA ALA A 53 18.10 2.17 -6.45
C ALA A 53 18.60 2.84 -7.75
N PRO A 54 19.74 3.56 -7.72
CA PRO A 54 20.50 4.00 -6.55
C PRO A 54 19.72 5.04 -5.71
N ALA A 55 19.71 4.88 -4.39
CA ALA A 55 18.74 5.58 -3.54
C ALA A 55 18.96 7.10 -3.43
N SER A 56 20.20 7.60 -3.49
CA SER A 56 20.47 9.04 -3.39
C SER A 56 20.02 9.75 -4.67
N GLU A 57 20.50 9.23 -5.79
CA GLU A 57 20.28 9.74 -7.13
C GLU A 57 18.81 9.68 -7.52
N MET A 58 18.12 8.59 -7.17
CA MET A 58 16.67 8.48 -7.33
C MET A 58 15.93 9.56 -6.53
N ARG A 59 16.26 9.78 -5.25
CA ARG A 59 15.60 10.83 -4.45
C ARG A 59 15.83 12.23 -5.01
N GLU A 60 17.05 12.51 -5.46
CA GLU A 60 17.36 13.79 -6.09
C GLU A 60 16.57 14.00 -7.39
N GLY A 61 16.48 12.97 -8.23
CA GLY A 61 15.69 12.99 -9.47
C GLY A 61 14.20 13.16 -9.19
N ILE A 62 13.65 12.40 -8.23
CA ILE A 62 12.26 12.50 -7.79
C ILE A 62 11.94 13.94 -7.34
N ALA A 63 12.79 14.55 -6.52
CA ALA A 63 12.60 15.91 -6.03
C ALA A 63 12.72 16.95 -7.16
N ALA A 64 13.62 16.75 -8.13
CA ALA A 64 13.74 17.62 -9.30
C ALA A 64 12.49 17.56 -10.19
N VAL A 65 11.97 16.36 -10.47
CA VAL A 65 10.71 16.15 -11.20
C VAL A 65 9.54 16.78 -10.45
N ALA A 66 9.49 16.62 -9.13
CA ALA A 66 8.44 17.19 -8.29
C ALA A 66 8.33 18.71 -8.46
N ARG A 67 9.48 19.41 -8.37
CA ARG A 67 9.56 20.86 -8.61
C ARG A 67 9.23 21.24 -10.04
N LYS A 68 9.71 20.48 -11.03
CA LYS A 68 9.50 20.76 -12.46
C LYS A 68 8.04 20.66 -12.87
N LEU A 69 7.31 19.69 -12.30
CA LEU A 69 5.94 19.35 -12.70
C LEU A 69 4.88 19.72 -11.66
N ASP A 70 5.25 20.48 -10.64
CA ASP A 70 4.38 20.97 -9.56
C ASP A 70 3.55 19.85 -8.91
N VAL A 71 4.25 18.82 -8.42
CA VAL A 71 3.65 17.73 -7.63
C VAL A 71 4.34 17.63 -6.26
N PRO A 72 3.68 17.01 -5.25
CA PRO A 72 4.32 16.82 -3.94
C PRO A 72 5.67 16.10 -4.07
N GLU A 73 6.66 16.49 -3.27
CA GLU A 73 8.02 15.90 -3.32
C GLU A 73 8.04 14.38 -3.04
N ASN A 74 7.02 13.88 -2.35
CA ASN A 74 6.84 12.46 -2.04
C ASN A 74 5.95 11.73 -3.06
N TRP A 75 5.76 12.26 -4.28
CA TRP A 75 4.95 11.61 -5.32
C TRP A 75 5.44 10.19 -5.64
N LEU A 76 6.75 9.94 -5.50
CA LEU A 76 7.38 8.61 -5.42
C LEU A 76 8.20 8.57 -4.13
N ASN A 77 7.95 7.59 -3.26
CA ASN A 77 8.59 7.52 -1.95
C ASN A 77 8.88 6.08 -1.50
N ASP A 78 9.80 5.93 -0.53
CA ASP A 78 10.24 4.67 0.04
C ASP A 78 9.70 4.39 1.45
N ALA A 79 8.57 5.00 1.83
CA ALA A 79 7.94 4.76 3.14
C ALA A 79 7.49 3.31 3.34
N ALA A 80 7.20 2.60 2.24
CA ALA A 80 6.85 1.18 2.26
C ALA A 80 8.06 0.24 2.42
N LYS A 81 9.30 0.74 2.34
CA LYS A 81 10.53 -0.09 2.35
C LYS A 81 10.62 -1.05 3.55
N GLY A 82 10.12 -0.65 4.71
CA GLY A 82 10.11 -1.49 5.92
C GLY A 82 9.23 -2.74 5.83
N PHE A 83 8.33 -2.80 4.84
CA PHE A 83 7.47 -3.95 4.58
C PHE A 83 8.00 -4.83 3.43
N PHE A 84 9.06 -4.43 2.74
CA PHE A 84 9.61 -5.24 1.65
C PHE A 84 10.33 -6.47 2.22
N ALA A 85 9.99 -7.65 1.71
CA ALA A 85 10.73 -8.88 1.96
C ALA A 85 12.08 -8.81 1.22
N VAL A 86 12.97 -9.75 1.53
CA VAL A 86 14.23 -9.88 0.77
C VAL A 86 13.90 -10.44 -0.62
N ASP A 87 14.26 -9.71 -1.67
CA ASP A 87 14.05 -10.07 -3.08
C ASP A 87 12.61 -10.55 -3.40
N PRO A 88 11.61 -9.67 -3.24
CA PRO A 88 10.23 -10.07 -3.44
C PRO A 88 9.93 -10.35 -4.92
N PRO A 89 8.94 -11.22 -5.20
CA PRO A 89 8.53 -11.51 -6.56
C PRO A 89 7.89 -10.26 -7.18
N LYS A 90 8.43 -9.87 -8.34
CA LYS A 90 8.06 -8.68 -9.09
C LYS A 90 7.79 -8.97 -10.57
N GLN A 91 7.02 -8.11 -11.20
CA GLN A 91 6.67 -8.16 -12.63
C GLN A 91 7.06 -6.85 -13.33
N ASP A 92 7.43 -6.94 -14.60
CA ASP A 92 7.82 -5.77 -15.40
C ASP A 92 6.60 -4.87 -15.66
N VAL A 93 6.77 -3.56 -15.50
CA VAL A 93 5.71 -2.56 -15.76
C VAL A 93 6.12 -1.67 -16.92
N ALA A 94 7.33 -1.11 -16.86
CA ALA A 94 7.85 -0.24 -17.89
C ALA A 94 9.38 -0.25 -17.89
N SER A 95 9.96 -0.17 -19.08
CA SER A 95 11.41 -0.02 -19.25
C SER A 95 11.69 1.20 -20.15
N TYR A 96 12.42 2.15 -19.60
CA TYR A 96 12.91 3.35 -20.30
C TYR A 96 14.43 3.28 -20.49
N SER A 97 15.05 4.34 -21.00
CA SER A 97 16.50 4.36 -21.29
C SER A 97 17.36 4.36 -20.02
N HIS A 98 16.89 5.01 -18.95
CA HIS A 98 17.62 5.22 -17.69
C HIS A 98 16.76 4.91 -16.46
N LEU A 99 15.57 4.34 -16.65
CA LEU A 99 14.65 3.98 -15.57
C LEU A 99 13.95 2.66 -15.88
N ARG A 100 13.99 1.71 -14.95
CA ARG A 100 13.18 0.49 -15.00
C ARG A 100 12.17 0.45 -13.88
N ILE A 101 10.91 0.16 -14.20
CA ILE A 101 9.82 0.07 -13.23
C ILE A 101 9.32 -1.37 -13.16
N TRP A 102 9.31 -1.90 -11.94
CA TRP A 102 8.75 -3.17 -11.55
C TRP A 102 7.54 -2.96 -10.65
N ALA A 103 6.63 -3.91 -10.59
CA ALA A 103 5.57 -3.93 -9.59
C ALA A 103 5.64 -5.22 -8.77
N ALA A 104 5.32 -5.10 -7.48
CA ALA A 104 5.01 -6.26 -6.64
C ALA A 104 3.90 -7.11 -7.30
N THR A 105 4.09 -8.44 -7.30
CA THR A 105 3.07 -9.38 -7.80
C THR A 105 1.80 -9.35 -6.95
N ALA A 106 0.68 -9.86 -7.50
CA ALA A 106 -0.60 -9.89 -6.80
C ALA A 106 -0.55 -10.62 -5.45
N GLU A 107 0.09 -11.79 -5.39
CA GLU A 107 0.27 -12.55 -4.13
C GLU A 107 1.04 -11.73 -3.10
N TYR A 108 2.15 -11.13 -3.53
CA TYR A 108 3.00 -10.37 -2.63
C TYR A 108 2.33 -9.08 -2.14
N MET A 109 1.60 -8.41 -3.04
CA MET A 109 0.75 -7.26 -2.70
C MET A 109 -0.31 -7.62 -1.66
N LEU A 110 -0.94 -8.80 -1.76
CA LEU A 110 -1.90 -9.27 -0.77
C LEU A 110 -1.24 -9.46 0.59
N ALA A 111 -0.11 -10.17 0.64
CA ALA A 111 0.64 -10.38 1.87
C ALA A 111 1.07 -9.06 2.52
N MET A 112 1.65 -8.15 1.73
CA MET A 112 2.09 -6.84 2.20
C MET A 112 0.91 -6.02 2.74
N LYS A 113 -0.23 -6.00 2.03
CA LYS A 113 -1.44 -5.29 2.47
C LYS A 113 -1.97 -5.84 3.78
N CYS A 114 -1.94 -7.15 3.97
CA CYS A 114 -2.42 -7.77 5.19
C CYS A 114 -1.58 -7.36 6.41
N ILE A 115 -0.26 -7.24 6.27
CA ILE A 115 0.65 -6.84 7.37
C ILE A 115 0.72 -5.32 7.57
N SER A 116 0.66 -4.55 6.50
CA SER A 116 0.72 -3.08 6.57
C SER A 116 -0.62 -2.45 6.93
N ALA A 117 -1.71 -3.23 6.92
CA ALA A 117 -3.07 -2.73 7.11
C ALA A 117 -3.18 -1.95 8.42
N ARG A 118 -3.37 -0.64 8.29
CA ARG A 118 -3.88 0.18 9.37
C ARG A 118 -5.40 0.10 9.31
N TYR A 119 -6.08 0.41 10.41
CA TYR A 119 -7.55 0.32 10.50
C TYR A 119 -8.28 1.31 9.55
N ASP A 120 -7.57 2.07 8.71
CA ASP A 120 -8.12 3.04 7.78
C ASP A 120 -8.60 2.42 6.46
N SER A 121 -9.67 3.00 5.94
CA SER A 121 -10.70 2.35 5.14
C SER A 121 -10.33 1.99 3.69
N CYS A 122 -9.13 2.34 3.21
CA CYS A 122 -8.76 2.12 1.80
C CYS A 122 -7.98 0.82 1.56
N ASP A 123 -7.51 0.15 2.61
CA ASP A 123 -6.84 -1.16 2.47
C ASP A 123 -7.83 -2.31 2.25
N LYS A 124 -9.05 -2.20 2.80
CA LYS A 124 -10.10 -3.24 2.68
C LYS A 124 -10.46 -3.53 1.21
N ASP A 125 -10.74 -2.50 0.43
CA ASP A 125 -11.11 -2.67 -0.99
C ASP A 125 -9.97 -3.27 -1.81
N ASN A 126 -8.71 -2.91 -1.50
CA ASN A 126 -7.55 -3.50 -2.17
C ASN A 126 -7.41 -4.99 -1.82
N VAL A 127 -7.56 -5.36 -0.55
CA VAL A 127 -7.50 -6.77 -0.12
C VAL A 127 -8.63 -7.57 -0.75
N ILE A 128 -9.87 -7.06 -0.75
CA ILE A 128 -11.02 -7.73 -1.39
C ILE A 128 -10.77 -7.91 -2.89
N PHE A 129 -10.25 -6.88 -3.57
CA PHE A 129 -9.87 -6.99 -4.98
C PHE A 129 -8.83 -8.09 -5.19
N LEU A 130 -7.75 -8.11 -4.41
CA LEU A 130 -6.65 -9.05 -4.57
C LEU A 130 -7.09 -10.50 -4.26
N VAL A 131 -7.90 -10.71 -3.24
CA VAL A 131 -8.52 -12.01 -2.92
C VAL A 131 -9.33 -12.53 -4.11
N ASN A 132 -10.17 -11.68 -4.70
CA ASN A 132 -10.97 -12.03 -5.86
C ASN A 132 -10.12 -12.28 -7.11
N HIS A 133 -9.13 -11.42 -7.35
CA HIS A 133 -8.21 -11.52 -8.49
C HIS A 133 -7.38 -12.81 -8.44
N LEU A 134 -6.97 -13.22 -7.25
CA LEU A 134 -6.24 -14.48 -7.01
C LEU A 134 -7.17 -15.70 -6.89
N GLY A 135 -8.50 -15.51 -6.93
CA GLY A 135 -9.48 -16.59 -6.83
C GLY A 135 -9.50 -17.31 -5.48
N LEU A 136 -9.05 -16.67 -4.41
CA LEU A 136 -8.94 -17.28 -3.08
C LEU A 136 -10.33 -17.47 -2.45
N LYS A 137 -10.52 -18.62 -1.78
CA LYS A 137 -11.83 -19.04 -1.26
C LYS A 137 -11.86 -19.28 0.25
N SER A 138 -10.72 -19.18 0.94
CA SER A 138 -10.65 -19.39 2.38
C SER A 138 -9.60 -18.48 3.02
N ALA A 139 -9.80 -18.18 4.30
CA ALA A 139 -8.85 -17.38 5.08
C ALA A 139 -7.50 -18.10 5.19
N ASP A 140 -7.50 -19.43 5.33
CA ASP A 140 -6.29 -20.25 5.37
C ASP A 140 -5.42 -20.06 4.12
N LYS A 141 -6.03 -19.95 2.93
CA LYS A 141 -5.26 -19.72 1.69
C LYS A 141 -4.65 -18.33 1.63
N VAL A 142 -5.31 -17.33 2.22
CA VAL A 142 -4.73 -15.99 2.35
C VAL A 142 -3.59 -16.02 3.37
N PHE A 143 -3.78 -16.73 4.48
CA PHE A 143 -2.75 -16.92 5.51
C PHE A 143 -1.51 -17.62 4.94
N ASP A 144 -1.68 -18.70 4.18
CA ASP A 144 -0.62 -19.42 3.45
C ASP A 144 0.23 -18.47 2.60
N ILE A 145 -0.40 -17.50 1.94
CA ILE A 145 0.30 -16.48 1.14
C ILE A 145 1.08 -15.51 2.03
N VAL A 146 0.53 -15.11 3.17
CA VAL A 146 1.21 -14.17 4.08
C VAL A 146 2.45 -14.81 4.70
N VAL A 147 2.32 -16.04 5.22
CA VAL A 147 3.41 -16.75 5.89
C VAL A 147 4.55 -17.12 4.94
N LYS A 148 4.27 -17.23 3.63
CA LYS A 148 5.28 -17.41 2.59
C LYS A 148 6.30 -16.28 2.54
N TYR A 149 5.89 -15.05 2.86
CA TYR A 149 6.73 -13.85 2.75
C TYR A 149 7.14 -13.27 4.10
N TYR A 150 6.39 -13.57 5.16
CA TYR A 150 6.61 -13.03 6.50
C TYR A 150 6.44 -14.15 7.54
N PRO A 151 7.48 -14.47 8.33
CA PRO A 151 7.38 -15.55 9.32
C PRO A 151 6.31 -15.25 10.38
N ASP A 152 5.65 -16.28 10.91
CA ASP A 152 4.52 -16.18 11.84
C ASP A 152 4.76 -15.21 13.01
N GLU A 153 5.99 -15.20 13.54
CA GLU A 153 6.41 -14.36 14.67
C GLU A 153 6.38 -12.85 14.35
N SER A 154 6.40 -12.50 13.06
CA SER A 154 6.37 -11.12 12.56
C SER A 154 4.96 -10.64 12.20
N ILE A 155 3.95 -11.51 12.29
CA ILE A 155 2.56 -11.20 11.92
C ILE A 155 1.84 -10.58 13.11
N PRO A 156 1.42 -9.30 13.03
CA PRO A 156 0.65 -8.69 14.10
C PRO A 156 -0.71 -9.35 14.32
N ALA A 157 -1.21 -9.37 15.56
CA ALA A 157 -2.50 -9.98 15.89
C ALA A 157 -3.71 -9.43 15.10
N HIS A 158 -3.65 -8.17 14.62
CA HIS A 158 -4.72 -7.55 13.84
C HIS A 158 -4.85 -8.12 12.42
N VAL A 159 -3.82 -8.83 11.92
CA VAL A 159 -3.79 -9.38 10.57
C VAL A 159 -4.83 -10.51 10.40
N ASN A 160 -5.06 -11.31 11.45
CA ASN A 160 -6.09 -12.36 11.45
C ASN A 160 -7.52 -11.83 11.26
N PHE A 161 -7.83 -10.67 11.82
CA PHE A 161 -9.15 -10.04 11.63
C PHE A 161 -9.38 -9.62 10.17
N ASN A 162 -8.34 -9.12 9.51
CA ASN A 162 -8.42 -8.66 8.12
C ASN A 162 -8.67 -9.81 7.14
N PHE A 163 -8.14 -11.01 7.40
CA PHE A 163 -8.36 -12.18 6.55
C PHE A 163 -9.82 -12.63 6.54
N SER A 164 -10.38 -12.86 7.73
CA SER A 164 -11.76 -13.34 7.87
C SER A 164 -12.75 -12.35 7.28
N PHE A 165 -12.53 -11.04 7.51
CA PHE A 165 -13.37 -10.00 6.94
C PHE A 165 -13.26 -9.93 5.40
N ALA A 166 -12.05 -9.97 4.83
CA ALA A 166 -11.88 -9.86 3.38
C ALA A 166 -12.46 -11.05 2.61
N ILE A 167 -12.31 -12.27 3.14
CA ILE A 167 -12.94 -13.47 2.56
C ILE A 167 -14.46 -13.37 2.65
N PHE A 168 -15.00 -12.98 3.80
CA PHE A 168 -16.44 -12.79 3.98
C PHE A 168 -17.02 -11.73 3.02
N ALA A 169 -16.34 -10.59 2.88
CA ALA A 169 -16.75 -9.53 1.96
C ALA A 169 -16.62 -9.97 0.48
N ALA A 170 -15.65 -10.82 0.14
CA ALA A 170 -15.46 -11.37 -1.19
C ALA A 170 -16.49 -12.47 -1.54
N SER A 171 -17.02 -13.21 -0.56
CA SER A 171 -17.96 -14.32 -0.79
C SER A 171 -19.42 -13.89 -1.04
N ARG A 172 -19.79 -12.62 -0.79
CA ARG A 172 -21.17 -12.08 -0.94
C ARG A 172 -22.26 -12.94 -0.28
N ASP A 173 -21.94 -13.56 0.85
CA ASP A 173 -22.88 -14.40 1.59
C ASP A 173 -23.40 -13.65 2.82
N ASP A 174 -24.56 -12.99 2.69
CA ASP A 174 -25.21 -12.21 3.76
C ASP A 174 -25.66 -13.08 4.95
N SER A 175 -25.63 -14.40 4.84
CA SER A 175 -26.11 -15.33 5.88
C SER A 175 -25.16 -15.52 7.07
N LEU A 176 -23.91 -15.02 6.99
CA LEU A 176 -22.92 -15.11 8.07
C LEU A 176 -22.74 -13.80 8.86
N LEU A 177 -23.65 -12.82 8.70
CA LEU A 177 -23.71 -11.59 9.51
C LEU A 177 -23.93 -11.84 11.02
N SER A 178 -24.05 -13.10 11.45
CA SER A 178 -24.17 -13.54 12.84
C SER A 178 -22.86 -13.98 13.49
N PHE A 179 -21.71 -13.93 12.78
CA PHE A 179 -20.42 -14.17 13.42
C PHE A 179 -20.00 -12.95 14.25
N GLU A 180 -20.31 -13.01 15.56
CA GLU A 180 -19.60 -12.19 16.54
C GLU A 180 -18.09 -12.41 16.36
N PRO A 181 -17.27 -11.35 16.45
CA PRO A 181 -15.83 -11.51 16.39
C PRO A 181 -15.42 -12.51 17.47
N ILE A 182 -14.78 -13.61 17.07
CA ILE A 182 -14.03 -14.44 18.01
C ILE A 182 -12.88 -13.56 18.50
N LEU A 183 -13.16 -12.79 19.56
CA LEU A 183 -12.16 -12.31 20.49
C LEU A 183 -11.49 -13.56 21.04
N LEU A 184 -10.43 -14.00 20.38
CA LEU A 184 -9.40 -14.81 21.04
C LEU A 184 -9.07 -14.07 22.34
N PRO A 185 -9.20 -14.70 23.52
CA PRO A 185 -8.97 -14.02 24.77
C PRO A 185 -7.54 -13.48 24.74
N LEU A 186 -7.43 -12.14 24.82
CA LEU A 186 -6.20 -11.45 25.16
C LEU A 186 -5.80 -11.93 26.57
N HIS A 187 -5.12 -13.06 26.67
CA HIS A 187 -4.52 -13.47 27.92
C HIS A 187 -3.22 -12.66 28.08
N ASP A 188 -3.28 -11.71 29.01
CA ASP A 188 -2.17 -11.15 29.78
C ASP A 188 -0.89 -10.75 29.01
N ALA A 189 -1.01 -9.77 28.11
CA ALA A 189 0.09 -8.85 27.88
C ALA A 189 -0.19 -7.57 28.68
N GLN A 190 0.35 -7.48 29.90
CA GLN A 190 0.35 -6.27 30.71
C GLN A 190 1.11 -5.13 30.00
N PHE A 191 0.45 -4.42 29.09
CA PHE A 191 0.95 -3.15 28.58
C PHE A 191 0.44 -2.04 29.51
N ARG A 192 1.29 -1.59 30.45
CA ARG A 192 1.04 -0.34 31.19
C ARG A 192 1.01 0.81 30.19
N LEU A 193 -0.16 1.38 29.98
CA LEU A 193 -0.30 2.71 29.41
C LEU A 193 0.37 3.72 30.37
N PRO A 194 1.24 4.63 29.90
CA PRO A 194 1.66 5.77 30.72
C PRO A 194 0.45 6.65 31.01
N SER A 195 0.26 6.98 32.29
CA SER A 195 -0.85 7.76 32.83
C SER A 195 -1.04 9.10 32.10
N GLU A 196 -2.27 9.40 31.71
CA GLU A 196 -2.68 10.67 31.14
C GLU A 196 -2.47 11.84 32.11
N GLY A 197 -1.77 12.88 31.64
CA GLY A 197 -1.81 14.22 32.21
C GLY A 197 -3.01 15.01 31.65
N PRO A 198 -3.49 16.05 32.36
CA PRO A 198 -4.85 16.54 32.18
C PRO A 198 -5.08 17.29 30.86
N ALA A 199 -6.30 17.10 30.36
CA ALA A 199 -6.92 17.65 29.17
C ALA A 199 -6.58 19.13 28.85
N ARG A 200 -6.28 19.40 27.58
CA ARG A 200 -6.53 20.69 26.95
C ARG A 200 -7.50 20.54 25.79
N ALA A 201 -8.55 21.33 25.89
CA ALA A 201 -9.72 21.35 25.04
C ALA A 201 -9.43 21.74 23.58
N GLY A 202 -10.27 21.25 22.68
CA GLY A 202 -10.62 21.92 21.44
C GLY A 202 -9.95 21.39 20.18
N ARG A 203 -10.57 20.36 19.56
CA ARG A 203 -10.64 20.27 18.10
C ARG A 203 -11.80 19.36 17.68
N ARG A 204 -12.77 19.94 16.96
CA ARG A 204 -13.89 19.22 16.35
C ARG A 204 -13.35 18.16 15.39
N GLN A 205 -13.87 16.94 15.47
CA GLN A 205 -13.71 15.94 14.43
C GLN A 205 -14.48 16.41 13.19
N LEU A 206 -13.76 16.67 12.11
CA LEU A 206 -14.34 16.86 10.78
C LEU A 206 -14.38 15.50 10.10
N THR A 207 -15.59 15.03 9.79
CA THR A 207 -15.82 13.83 8.98
C THR A 207 -15.63 14.17 7.49
N CYS A 208 -15.39 13.13 6.68
CA CYS A 208 -15.03 13.24 5.27
C CYS A 208 -16.13 13.84 4.36
N GLU A 209 -17.30 14.16 4.89
CA GLU A 209 -18.45 14.69 4.12
C GLU A 209 -18.48 16.23 4.00
N ASP A 210 -17.71 16.97 4.81
CA ASP A 210 -17.82 18.43 4.90
C ASP A 210 -16.99 19.24 3.89
N ARG A 211 -16.44 18.62 2.83
CA ARG A 211 -15.68 19.32 1.76
C ARG A 211 -16.29 19.18 0.37
N ARG A 212 -17.59 19.38 0.22
CA ARG A 212 -18.23 19.54 -1.10
C ARG A 212 -19.01 20.85 -1.20
N GLY A 213 -18.52 21.75 -2.07
CA GLY A 213 -19.17 22.96 -2.56
C GLY A 213 -18.93 24.17 -1.65
N ARG A 214 -18.61 25.38 -2.12
CA ARG A 214 -18.86 26.05 -3.42
C ARG A 214 -18.23 27.46 -3.31
N PRO A 215 -18.36 28.29 -4.36
CA PRO A 215 -17.59 28.31 -5.60
C PRO A 215 -16.17 28.89 -5.43
#